data_AF-Q9A008-F1
#
_entry.id   AF-Q9A008-F1
#
_cell.length_a   1.000
_cell.length_b   1.000
_cell.length_c   1.000
_cell.angle_alpha   90.00
_cell.angle_beta   90.00
_cell.angle_gamma   90.00
#
_symmetry.space_group_name_H-M   'P 1'
#
loop_
_entity.id
_entity.type
_entity.pdbx_description
1 polymer ?
#
loop_
_entity_poly.entity_id
_entity_poly.type
_entity_poly.pdbx_seq_one_letter_code
_entity_poly.pdbx_strand_id
1 'polypeptide(L)'
;MAKVIKTFRDKVTTNAYYVGDDYKGDRIEELTANGYLAGNTPKLDTVEEVDLDKLKSDEIKAKLDELGIEHDSKLKKAELLELLKANI
;
A
#
# COMPACT_ATOMS: atom_id res chain seq x y z
N MET A 1 2.79 -19.51 11.34
CA MET A 1 3.25 -19.81 9.96
C MET A 1 2.48 -18.90 9.03
N ALA A 2 3.14 -18.38 8.00
CA ALA A 2 2.52 -17.50 7.02
C ALA A 2 2.92 -17.97 5.61
N LYS A 3 2.01 -17.80 4.64
CA LYS A 3 2.22 -18.34 3.31
C LYS A 3 2.96 -17.34 2.44
N VAL A 4 3.99 -17.75 1.73
CA VAL A 4 4.74 -16.85 0.85
C VAL A 4 3.88 -16.52 -0.37
N ILE A 5 3.70 -15.22 -0.63
CA ILE A 5 2.95 -14.71 -1.80
C ILE A 5 3.86 -14.06 -2.83
N LYS A 6 5.12 -13.79 -2.45
CA LYS A 6 6.14 -13.24 -3.35
C LYS A 6 7.49 -13.84 -2.99
N THR A 7 8.22 -14.32 -4.00
CA THR A 7 9.55 -14.92 -3.81
C THR A 7 10.49 -13.94 -3.13
N PHE A 8 11.15 -14.36 -2.06
CA PHE A 8 12.14 -13.56 -1.35
C PHE A 8 13.27 -14.43 -0.81
N ARG A 9 14.42 -13.80 -0.62
CA ARG A 9 15.54 -14.42 0.08
C ARG A 9 15.56 -13.88 1.50
N ASP A 10 15.44 -14.76 2.47
CA ASP A 10 15.55 -14.38 3.86
C ASP A 10 17.00 -14.00 4.19
N LYS A 11 17.20 -12.83 4.81
CA LYS A 11 18.55 -12.31 5.10
C LYS A 11 19.20 -12.96 6.32
N VAL A 12 18.42 -13.61 7.17
CA VAL A 12 18.87 -14.22 8.42
C VAL A 12 19.32 -15.66 8.17
N THR A 13 18.45 -16.43 7.53
CA THR A 13 18.68 -17.84 7.18
C THR A 13 19.33 -18.02 5.82
N THR A 14 19.38 -16.95 5.00
CA THR A 14 19.94 -16.96 3.64
C THR A 14 19.15 -17.82 2.64
N ASN A 15 18.04 -18.43 3.08
CA ASN A 15 17.18 -19.31 2.31
C ASN A 15 16.28 -18.53 1.35
N ALA A 16 16.12 -19.06 0.14
CA ALA A 16 15.14 -18.56 -0.82
C ALA A 16 13.80 -19.26 -0.59
N TYR A 17 12.74 -18.46 -0.44
CA TYR A 17 11.36 -18.94 -0.34
C TYR A 17 10.60 -18.50 -1.58
N TYR A 18 9.82 -19.42 -2.14
CA TYR A 18 9.03 -19.21 -3.35
C TYR A 18 7.56 -19.04 -3.02
N VAL A 19 6.81 -18.44 -3.96
CA VAL A 19 5.35 -18.29 -3.84
C VAL A 19 4.70 -19.65 -3.58
N GLY A 20 3.91 -19.73 -2.52
CA GLY A 20 3.26 -20.95 -2.06
C GLY A 20 3.95 -21.65 -0.89
N ASP A 21 5.21 -21.32 -0.59
CA ASP A 21 5.95 -21.89 0.54
C ASP A 21 5.37 -21.46 1.89
N ASP A 22 5.60 -22.27 2.91
CA ASP A 22 5.25 -21.94 4.30
C ASP A 22 6.45 -21.31 5.02
N TYR A 23 6.34 -20.03 5.37
CA TYR A 23 7.33 -19.33 6.19
C TYR A 23 7.00 -19.42 7.67
N LYS A 24 8.01 -19.81 8.47
CA LYS A 24 7.91 -20.02 9.93
C LYS A 24 8.95 -19.23 10.74
N GLY A 25 9.65 -18.27 10.12
CA GLY A 25 10.61 -17.43 10.83
C GLY A 25 9.95 -16.30 11.63
N ASP A 26 10.74 -15.59 12.42
CA ASP A 26 10.27 -14.48 13.27
C ASP A 26 9.88 -13.21 12.48
N ARG A 27 10.30 -13.11 11.20
CA ARG A 27 10.06 -11.93 10.34
C ARG A 27 8.68 -11.94 9.68
N ILE A 28 7.71 -12.70 10.20
CA ILE A 28 6.38 -12.79 9.59
C ILE A 28 5.73 -11.41 9.48
N GLU A 29 5.80 -10.59 10.53
CA GLU A 29 5.20 -9.24 10.53
C GLU A 29 5.87 -8.31 9.51
N GLU A 30 7.21 -8.26 9.51
CA GLU A 30 7.99 -7.43 8.57
C GLU A 30 7.74 -7.86 7.11
N LEU A 31 7.77 -9.16 6.83
CA LEU A 31 7.58 -9.68 5.48
C LEU A 31 6.12 -9.59 5.02
N THR A 32 5.15 -9.70 5.93
CA THR A 32 3.73 -9.44 5.63
C THR A 32 3.52 -7.97 5.29
N ALA A 33 4.07 -7.04 6.09
CA ALA A 33 3.98 -5.60 5.85
C ALA A 33 4.64 -5.18 4.52
N ASN A 34 5.71 -5.89 4.11
CA ASN A 34 6.36 -5.69 2.82
C ASN A 34 5.68 -6.44 1.65
N GLY A 35 4.57 -7.16 1.90
CA GLY A 35 3.82 -7.89 0.87
C GLY A 35 4.50 -9.19 0.37
N TYR A 36 5.44 -9.76 1.14
CA TYR A 36 6.08 -11.04 0.82
C TYR A 36 5.30 -12.25 1.34
N LEU A 37 4.56 -12.10 2.45
CA LEU A 37 3.77 -13.16 3.06
C LEU A 37 2.28 -12.79 3.07
N ALA A 38 1.42 -13.77 2.81
CA ALA A 38 0.01 -13.74 3.17
C ALA A 38 -0.08 -13.72 4.69
N GLY A 39 -0.33 -12.54 5.23
CA GLY A 39 -0.55 -12.35 6.65
C GLY A 39 -1.65 -13.29 7.14
N ASN A 40 -1.34 -14.10 8.15
CA ASN A 40 -2.34 -14.93 8.82
C ASN A 40 -3.14 -14.11 9.87
N THR A 41 -3.26 -12.80 9.65
CA THR A 41 -4.03 -11.87 10.46
C THR A 41 -5.28 -11.48 9.67
N PRO A 42 -6.50 -11.76 10.18
CA PRO A 42 -7.70 -11.23 9.55
C PRO A 42 -7.65 -9.70 9.68
N LYS A 43 -7.72 -9.02 8.54
CA LYS A 43 -7.78 -7.56 8.38
C LYS A 43 -6.49 -6.80 8.67
N LEU A 44 -5.80 -6.42 7.60
CA LEU A 44 -5.66 -5.00 7.36
C LEU A 44 -5.78 -4.77 5.86
N ASP A 45 -6.77 -3.98 5.50
CA ASP A 45 -7.01 -3.40 4.18
C ASP A 45 -5.70 -2.85 3.61
N THR A 46 -4.97 -3.70 2.88
CA THR A 46 -3.94 -3.27 1.93
C THR A 46 -4.43 -3.68 0.54
N VAL A 47 -5.69 -3.33 0.26
CA VAL A 47 -5.95 -2.59 -0.97
C VAL A 47 -4.97 -1.41 -0.91
N GLU A 48 -4.31 -1.08 -2.00
CA GLU A 48 -3.51 0.14 -2.08
C GLU A 48 -4.43 1.34 -1.79
N GLU A 49 -4.70 1.64 -0.52
CA GLU A 49 -4.99 2.98 -0.07
C GLU A 49 -3.67 3.69 -0.33
N VAL A 50 -3.54 4.18 -1.57
CA VAL A 50 -2.69 5.32 -1.86
C VAL A 50 -2.92 6.24 -0.66
N ASP A 51 -1.93 6.41 0.22
CA ASP A 51 -2.01 7.31 1.36
C ASP A 51 -2.29 8.69 0.76
N LEU A 52 -3.56 9.00 0.53
CA LEU A 52 -4.01 10.22 -0.12
C LEU A 52 -3.45 11.39 0.72
N ASP A 53 -3.38 11.23 2.04
CA ASP A 53 -2.75 12.16 2.99
C ASP A 53 -1.26 12.45 2.74
N LYS A 54 -0.50 11.48 2.21
CA LYS A 54 0.92 11.67 1.85
C LYS A 54 1.11 12.33 0.48
N LEU A 55 0.09 12.39 -0.37
CA LEU A 55 0.21 13.07 -1.66
C LEU A 55 0.51 14.56 -1.47
N LYS A 56 1.35 15.12 -2.34
CA LYS A 56 1.59 16.57 -2.39
C LYS A 56 0.41 17.25 -3.07
N SER A 57 0.24 18.55 -2.82
CA SER A 57 -0.81 19.35 -3.46
C SER A 57 -0.78 19.20 -4.99
N ASP A 58 0.40 19.13 -5.60
CA ASP A 58 0.56 18.92 -7.04
C ASP A 58 0.05 17.55 -7.52
N GLU A 59 0.26 16.49 -6.75
CA GLU A 59 -0.19 15.14 -7.12
C GLU A 59 -1.69 14.96 -6.92
N ILE A 60 -2.27 15.62 -5.91
CA ILE A 60 -3.72 15.65 -5.71
C ILE A 60 -4.39 16.36 -6.90
N LYS A 61 -3.84 17.51 -7.33
CA LYS A 61 -4.32 18.22 -8.52
C LYS A 61 -4.20 17.36 -9.77
N ALA A 62 -3.07 16.67 -9.97
CA ALA A 62 -2.89 15.77 -11.10
C ALA A 62 -3.96 14.67 -11.12
N LYS A 63 -4.25 14.03 -9.97
CA LYS A 63 -5.30 13.02 -9.89
C LYS A 63 -6.70 13.58 -10.13
N LEU A 64 -6.99 14.78 -9.63
CA LEU A 64 -8.28 15.45 -9.90
C LEU A 64 -8.42 15.76 -11.39
N ASP A 65 -7.35 16.22 -12.05
CA ASP A 65 -7.32 16.49 -13.50
C ASP A 65 -7.48 15.19 -14.32
N GLU A 66 -6.79 14.11 -13.93
CA GLU A 66 -6.95 12.78 -14.53
C GLU A 66 -8.38 12.24 -14.41
N LEU A 67 -9.06 12.52 -13.30
CA LEU A 67 -10.45 12.15 -13.08
C LEU A 67 -11.45 13.10 -13.77
N GLY A 68 -10.97 14.20 -14.38
CA GLY A 68 -11.82 15.22 -14.98
C GLY A 68 -12.61 16.04 -13.96
N ILE A 69 -12.13 16.12 -12.71
CA ILE A 69 -12.75 16.87 -11.62
C ILE A 69 -12.22 18.30 -11.65
N GLU A 70 -13.10 19.25 -11.98
CA GLU A 70 -12.81 20.67 -11.87
C GLU A 70 -12.50 21.03 -10.41
N HIS A 71 -11.29 21.54 -10.18
CA HIS A 71 -10.83 21.97 -8.88
C HIS A 71 -10.39 23.43 -8.93
N ASP A 72 -10.80 24.22 -7.95
CA ASP A 72 -10.41 25.62 -7.85
C ASP A 72 -8.94 25.73 -7.41
N SER A 73 -8.12 26.47 -8.15
CA SER A 73 -6.69 26.63 -7.83
C SER A 73 -6.44 27.30 -6.47
N LYS A 74 -7.46 27.93 -5.87
CA LYS A 74 -7.40 28.52 -4.53
C LYS A 74 -7.70 27.51 -3.40
N LEU A 75 -8.14 26.30 -3.71
CA LEU A 75 -8.39 25.26 -2.70
C LEU A 75 -7.08 24.85 -2.01
N LYS A 76 -7.17 24.61 -0.71
CA LYS A 76 -6.04 24.11 0.10
C LYS A 76 -5.82 22.63 -0.18
N LYS A 77 -4.61 22.14 0.14
CA LYS A 77 -4.26 20.71 0.04
C LYS A 77 -5.34 19.81 0.66
N ALA A 78 -5.84 20.16 1.84
CA ALA A 78 -6.86 19.39 2.55
C ALA A 78 -8.19 19.30 1.78
N GLU A 79 -8.66 20.42 1.23
CA GLU A 79 -9.90 20.46 0.45
C GLU A 79 -9.78 19.68 -0.86
N LEU A 80 -8.66 19.84 -1.58
CA LEU A 80 -8.37 19.05 -2.79
C LEU A 80 -8.33 17.56 -2.47
N LEU A 81 -7.80 17.22 -1.30
CA LEU A 81 -7.70 15.85 -0.85
C LEU A 81 -9.06 15.24 -0.52
N GLU A 82 -9.92 15.97 0.19
CA GLU A 82 -11.30 15.57 0.45
C GLU A 82 -12.09 15.42 -0.84
N LEU A 83 -11.92 16.34 -1.80
CA LEU A 83 -12.55 16.26 -3.11
C LEU A 83 -12.15 14.98 -3.85
N LEU A 84 -10.86 14.63 -3.81
CA LEU A 84 -10.33 13.41 -4.42
C LEU A 84 -10.85 12.16 -3.70
N LYS A 85 -10.87 12.16 -2.36
CA LYS A 85 -11.42 11.08 -1.52
C LYS A 85 -12.92 10.86 -1.75
N ALA A 86 -13.67 11.92 -2.07
CA ALA A 86 -15.10 11.84 -2.30
C ALA A 86 -15.49 11.29 -3.70
N ASN A 87 -14.53 11.21 -4.64
CA ASN A 87 -14.76 10.81 -6.03
C ASN A 87 -13.96 9.55 -6.45
N ILE A 88 -13.33 8.87 -5.50
CA ILE A 88 -12.66 7.56 -5.66
C ILE A 88 -13.43 6.48 -4.91
#